data_AF-A0A7U9MMM6-F1
#
_entry.id   AF-A0A7U9MMM6-F1
#
_cell.length_a   1.000
_cell.length_b   1.000
_cell.length_c   1.000
_cell.angle_alpha   90.00
_cell.angle_beta   90.00
_cell.angle_gamma   90.00
#
_symmetry.space_group_name_H-M   'P 1'
#
loop_
_entity.id
_entity.type
_entity.pdbx_description
1 polymer ?
#
loop_
_entity_poly.entity_id
_entity_poly.type
_entity_poly.pdbx_seq_one_letter_code
_entity_poly.pdbx_strand_id
1 'polypeptide(L)'
;MQLELMEFLYRVMEELSNAGVPIVFKGAMVLNLVIRENNPSRVERVTGDIDGDWIGVFPTMEEMEIALRNAVKKVDFSLDVQANRIFGERKSAGFRIVNEMGEKIASIDLSVRQNRFCKPYISYVNGISITGASLSKMLSDKIYAISGERVCRRMKGL
;
A
#
# COMPACT_ATOMS: atom_id res chain seq x y z
N MET A 1 -13.39 7.45 12.50
CA MET A 1 -11.94 7.73 12.63
C MET A 1 -11.01 6.69 12.00
N GLN A 2 -10.91 5.42 12.46
CA GLN A 2 -9.97 4.43 11.84
C GLN A 2 -10.48 3.79 10.54
N LEU A 3 -11.79 3.53 10.45
CA LEU A 3 -12.45 3.10 9.21
C LEU A 3 -12.36 4.16 8.11
N GLU A 4 -12.50 5.45 8.48
CA GLU A 4 -12.34 6.60 7.58
C GLU A 4 -10.93 6.66 6.96
N LEU A 5 -9.88 6.40 7.76
CA LEU A 5 -8.51 6.38 7.23
C LEU A 5 -8.32 5.25 6.22
N MET A 6 -8.80 4.04 6.50
CA MET A 6 -8.67 2.93 5.56
C MET A 6 -9.46 3.18 4.28
N GLU A 7 -10.69 3.70 4.39
CA GLU A 7 -11.50 4.08 3.23
C GLU A 7 -10.80 5.13 2.37
N PHE A 8 -10.21 6.16 2.99
CA PHE A 8 -9.36 7.13 2.31
C PHE A 8 -8.19 6.44 1.57
N LEU A 9 -7.45 5.54 2.23
CA LEU A 9 -6.33 4.83 1.60
C LEU A 9 -6.78 3.95 0.44
N TYR A 10 -7.94 3.30 0.52
CA TYR A 10 -8.49 2.56 -0.62
C TYR A 10 -8.82 3.49 -1.78
N ARG A 11 -9.47 4.63 -1.54
CA ARG A 11 -9.74 5.63 -2.60
C ARG A 11 -8.45 6.10 -3.28
N VAL A 12 -7.36 6.27 -2.52
CA VAL A 12 -6.03 6.58 -3.09
C VAL A 12 -5.53 5.43 -3.96
N MET A 13 -5.66 4.17 -3.52
CA MET A 13 -5.28 2.99 -4.33
C MET A 13 -6.11 2.86 -5.61
N GLU A 14 -7.40 3.20 -5.55
CA GLU A 14 -8.29 3.25 -6.72
C GLU A 14 -7.83 4.33 -7.71
N GLU A 15 -7.51 5.54 -7.25
CA GLU A 15 -6.99 6.62 -8.11
C GLU A 15 -5.66 6.27 -8.76
N LEU A 16 -4.76 5.59 -8.04
CA LEU A 16 -3.51 5.07 -8.59
C LEU A 16 -3.78 4.02 -9.68
N SER A 17 -4.75 3.13 -9.44
CA SER A 17 -5.13 2.09 -10.41
C SER A 17 -5.78 2.69 -11.66
N ASN A 18 -6.68 3.65 -11.49
CA ASN A 18 -7.34 4.37 -12.58
C ASN A 18 -6.35 5.19 -13.41
N ALA A 19 -5.32 5.75 -12.78
CA ALA A 19 -4.24 6.46 -13.47
C ALA A 19 -3.23 5.52 -14.16
N GLY A 20 -3.40 4.20 -14.07
CA GLY A 20 -2.50 3.22 -14.68
C GLY A 20 -1.11 3.18 -14.04
N VAL A 21 -0.97 3.63 -12.79
CA VAL A 21 0.31 3.58 -12.08
C VAL A 21 0.67 2.11 -11.85
N PRO A 22 1.88 1.66 -12.24
CA PRO A 22 2.21 0.24 -12.28
C PRO A 22 2.59 -0.27 -10.89
N ILE A 23 1.61 -0.35 -9.98
CA ILE A 23 1.80 -0.80 -8.60
C ILE A 23 1.07 -2.13 -8.39
N VAL A 24 1.78 -3.09 -7.80
CA VAL A 24 1.17 -4.27 -7.19
C VAL A 24 1.08 -4.03 -5.69
N PHE A 25 -0.11 -3.74 -5.19
CA PHE A 25 -0.37 -3.49 -3.77
C PHE A 25 -0.13 -4.74 -2.93
N LYS A 26 0.21 -4.56 -1.66
CA LYS A 26 0.59 -5.63 -0.73
C LYS A 26 0.12 -5.34 0.68
N GLY A 27 0.49 -6.24 1.58
CA GLY A 27 0.40 -6.00 3.00
C GLY A 27 -1.04 -6.04 3.48
N ALA A 28 -1.34 -5.22 4.48
CA ALA A 28 -2.60 -5.30 5.20
C ALA A 28 -3.79 -4.78 4.42
N MET A 29 -3.61 -3.77 3.55
CA MET A 29 -4.70 -3.26 2.72
C MET A 29 -5.25 -4.35 1.80
N VAL A 30 -4.38 -5.10 1.09
CA VAL A 30 -4.85 -6.22 0.24
C VAL A 30 -5.45 -7.35 1.07
N LEU A 31 -4.84 -7.69 2.22
CA LEU A 31 -5.37 -8.73 3.10
C LEU A 31 -6.78 -8.38 3.63
N ASN A 32 -7.02 -7.12 3.97
CA ASN A 32 -8.32 -6.66 4.45
C ASN A 32 -9.43 -6.78 3.39
N LEU A 33 -9.13 -6.57 2.10
CA LEU A 33 -10.09 -6.85 1.03
C LEU A 33 -10.50 -8.33 1.01
N VAL A 34 -9.53 -9.23 1.13
CA VAL A 34 -9.79 -10.67 1.14
C VAL A 34 -10.60 -11.08 2.36
N ILE A 35 -10.26 -10.59 3.54
CA ILE A 35 -10.99 -10.92 4.77
C ILE A 35 -12.44 -10.45 4.66
N ARG A 36 -12.68 -9.24 4.15
CA ARG A 36 -14.03 -8.72 3.96
C ARG A 36 -14.87 -9.55 2.99
N GLU A 37 -14.27 -10.02 1.90
CA GLU A 37 -14.95 -10.91 0.93
C GLU A 37 -15.30 -12.28 1.53
N ASN A 38 -14.43 -12.84 2.38
CA ASN A 38 -14.56 -14.22 2.85
C ASN A 38 -15.22 -14.37 4.23
N ASN A 39 -15.05 -13.41 5.15
CA ASN A 39 -15.54 -13.45 6.53
C ASN A 39 -15.64 -12.04 7.15
N PRO A 40 -16.66 -11.23 6.79
CA PRO A 40 -16.74 -9.82 7.17
C PRO A 40 -16.88 -9.56 8.69
N SER A 41 -17.23 -10.55 9.50
CA SER A 41 -17.64 -10.35 10.90
C SER A 41 -16.65 -10.79 11.98
N ARG A 42 -15.46 -11.29 11.64
CA ARG A 42 -14.60 -11.96 12.65
C ARG A 42 -13.20 -11.38 12.85
N VAL A 43 -12.63 -10.68 11.87
CA VAL A 43 -11.29 -10.09 12.00
C VAL A 43 -11.19 -8.84 11.13
N GLU A 44 -10.88 -7.69 11.72
CA GLU A 44 -10.44 -6.50 10.99
C GLU A 44 -9.03 -6.12 11.43
N ARG A 45 -8.16 -5.79 10.47
CA ARG A 45 -6.80 -5.35 10.77
C ARG A 45 -6.66 -3.87 10.46
N VAL A 46 -6.58 -3.04 11.49
CA VAL A 46 -6.33 -1.60 11.30
C VAL A 46 -4.90 -1.39 10.78
N THR A 47 -4.78 -0.61 9.71
CA THR A 47 -3.51 -0.30 9.06
C THR A 47 -3.55 1.13 8.53
N GLY A 48 -2.41 1.83 8.57
CA GLY A 48 -2.27 3.25 8.19
C GLY A 48 -1.22 3.43 7.09
N ASP A 49 -0.96 2.37 6.36
CA ASP A 49 0.12 2.17 5.43
C ASP A 49 -0.36 1.52 4.14
N ILE A 50 0.07 2.07 3.00
CA ILE A 50 -0.04 1.44 1.70
C ILE A 50 1.32 0.81 1.39
N ASP A 51 1.36 -0.51 1.32
CA ASP A 51 2.52 -1.25 0.84
C ASP A 51 2.34 -1.63 -0.62
N GLY A 52 3.41 -1.58 -1.41
CA GLY A 52 3.36 -2.02 -2.80
C GLY A 52 4.71 -2.30 -3.43
N ASP A 53 4.65 -2.93 -4.59
CA ASP A 53 5.78 -3.00 -5.52
C ASP A 53 5.49 -2.12 -6.73
N TRP A 54 6.37 -1.18 -7.02
CA TRP A 54 6.41 -0.52 -8.32
C TRP A 54 7.03 -1.48 -9.34
N ILE A 55 6.24 -1.87 -10.33
CA ILE A 55 6.61 -2.81 -11.39
C ILE A 55 6.83 -2.07 -12.72
N GLY A 56 7.48 -2.73 -13.67
CA GLY A 56 7.72 -2.16 -14.99
C GLY A 56 8.98 -1.30 -15.06
N VAL A 57 8.88 -0.12 -15.68
CA VAL A 57 10.00 0.79 -15.88
C VAL A 57 10.48 1.32 -14.53
N PHE A 58 11.80 1.36 -14.36
CA PHE A 58 12.43 1.82 -13.13
C PHE A 58 12.15 3.32 -12.92
N PRO A 59 11.43 3.71 -11.86
CA PRO A 59 11.05 5.10 -11.67
C PRO A 59 12.14 5.90 -10.96
N THR A 60 12.10 7.21 -11.12
CA THR A 60 12.76 8.17 -10.23
C THR A 60 11.90 8.42 -8.98
N MET A 61 12.52 8.92 -7.90
CA MET A 61 11.78 9.30 -6.69
C MET A 61 10.73 10.39 -6.97
N GLU A 62 11.03 11.31 -7.88
CA GLU A 62 10.14 12.40 -8.27
C GLU A 62 8.91 11.88 -9.04
N GLU A 63 9.08 10.96 -9.99
CA GLU A 63 7.96 10.34 -10.70
C GLU A 63 7.02 9.59 -9.75
N MET A 64 7.58 8.85 -8.78
CA MET A 64 6.78 8.18 -7.75
C MET A 64 6.02 9.19 -6.90
N GLU A 65 6.70 10.27 -6.46
CA GLU A 65 6.08 11.31 -5.64
C GLU A 65 4.95 12.04 -6.37
N ILE A 66 5.15 12.39 -7.64
CA ILE A 66 4.12 13.05 -8.47
C ILE A 66 2.92 12.13 -8.65
N ALA A 67 3.13 10.85 -8.98
CA ALA A 67 2.04 9.89 -9.15
C ALA A 67 1.22 9.74 -7.85
N LEU A 68 1.89 9.59 -6.71
CA LEU A 68 1.25 9.50 -5.40
C LEU A 68 0.53 10.79 -5.02
N ARG A 69 1.17 11.95 -5.20
CA ARG A 69 0.59 13.27 -4.93
C ARG A 69 -0.68 13.50 -5.74
N ASN A 70 -0.66 13.18 -7.03
CA ASN A 70 -1.82 13.35 -7.91
C ASN A 70 -2.99 12.48 -7.44
N ALA A 71 -2.74 11.22 -7.06
CA ALA A 71 -3.78 10.35 -6.54
C ALA A 71 -4.34 10.85 -5.19
N VAL A 72 -3.48 11.26 -4.27
CA VAL A 72 -3.89 11.81 -2.96
C VAL A 72 -4.73 13.06 -3.14
N LYS A 73 -4.29 14.02 -3.96
CA LYS A 73 -5.00 15.29 -4.17
C LYS A 73 -6.36 15.15 -4.84
N LYS A 74 -6.58 14.09 -5.61
CA LYS A 74 -7.91 13.78 -6.14
C LYS A 74 -8.89 13.29 -5.08
N VAL A 75 -8.38 12.63 -4.04
CA VAL A 75 -9.20 12.10 -2.94
C VAL A 75 -9.45 13.20 -1.90
N ASP A 76 -8.40 13.93 -1.53
CA ASP A 76 -8.42 15.06 -0.60
C ASP A 76 -7.37 16.10 -1.02
N PHE A 77 -7.84 17.29 -1.41
CA PHE A 77 -6.99 18.36 -1.95
C PHE A 77 -6.13 19.04 -0.87
N SER A 78 -6.49 18.91 0.42
CA SER A 78 -5.78 19.51 1.55
C SER A 78 -4.51 18.74 1.94
N LEU A 79 -4.35 17.52 1.42
CA LEU A 79 -3.23 16.66 1.72
C LEU A 79 -2.13 16.74 0.66
N ASP A 80 -0.89 16.49 1.10
CA ASP A 80 0.27 16.42 0.22
C ASP A 80 1.10 15.15 0.49
N VAL A 81 1.99 14.84 -0.45
CA VAL A 81 2.92 13.71 -0.36
C VAL A 81 4.35 14.22 -0.32
N GLN A 82 5.13 13.68 0.63
CA GLN A 82 6.55 13.97 0.78
C GLN A 82 7.36 12.68 0.81
N ALA A 83 8.37 12.56 -0.06
CA ALA A 83 9.37 11.52 0.08
C ALA A 83 10.12 11.66 1.42
N ASN A 84 10.26 10.54 2.15
CA ASN A 84 11.05 10.50 3.39
C ASN A 84 12.20 9.49 3.32
N ARG A 85 12.22 8.63 2.30
CA ARG A 85 13.22 7.59 2.16
C ARG A 85 13.41 7.18 0.70
N ILE A 86 14.64 7.31 0.21
CA ILE A 86 15.02 6.86 -1.14
C ILE A 86 15.07 5.33 -1.17
N PHE A 87 14.55 4.73 -2.25
CA PHE A 87 14.66 3.28 -2.49
C PHE A 87 16.10 2.86 -2.77
N GLY A 88 16.41 1.59 -2.56
CA GLY A 88 17.73 1.03 -2.83
C GLY A 88 17.71 -0.49 -2.78
N GLU A 89 18.87 -1.12 -2.78
CA GLU A 89 18.95 -2.57 -2.69
C GLU A 89 18.26 -3.07 -1.40
N ARG A 90 17.19 -3.86 -1.58
CA ARG A 90 16.33 -4.38 -0.49
C ARG A 90 15.66 -3.30 0.37
N LYS A 91 15.54 -2.06 -0.13
CA LYS A 91 14.96 -0.93 0.60
C LYS A 91 13.84 -0.29 -0.22
N SER A 92 12.63 -0.28 0.33
CA SER A 92 11.49 0.43 -0.27
C SER A 92 11.67 1.95 -0.20
N ALA A 93 11.24 2.65 -1.24
CA ALA A 93 10.95 4.07 -1.18
C ALA A 93 9.87 4.30 -0.12
N GLY A 94 10.04 5.33 0.69
CA GLY A 94 9.08 5.72 1.70
C GLY A 94 8.54 7.12 1.40
N PHE A 95 7.24 7.25 1.55
CA PHE A 95 6.51 8.51 1.43
C PHE A 95 5.59 8.70 2.63
N ARG A 96 5.29 9.96 2.93
CA ARG A 96 4.30 10.34 3.95
C ARG A 96 3.21 11.15 3.28
N ILE A 97 1.96 10.80 3.60
CA ILE A 97 0.81 11.68 3.35
C ILE A 97 0.73 12.62 4.55
N VAL A 98 0.73 13.92 4.31
CA VAL A 98 0.74 14.95 5.34
C VAL A 98 -0.42 15.93 5.16
N ASN A 99 -0.90 16.50 6.27
CA ASN A 99 -1.86 17.61 6.24
C ASN A 99 -1.16 18.97 6.09
N GLU A 100 -1.95 20.04 6.06
CA GLU A 100 -1.45 21.43 5.94
C GLU A 100 -0.49 21.84 7.07
N MET A 101 -0.59 21.22 8.24
CA MET A 101 0.30 21.45 9.39
C MET A 101 1.59 20.61 9.31
N GLY A 102 1.76 19.78 8.26
CA GLY A 102 2.89 18.88 8.10
C GLY A 102 2.82 17.61 8.95
N GLU A 103 1.67 17.34 9.59
CA GLU A 103 1.47 16.14 10.39
C GLU A 103 1.22 14.93 9.49
N LYS A 104 1.84 13.80 9.85
CA LYS A 104 1.69 12.56 9.09
C LYS A 104 0.31 11.95 9.32
N ILE A 105 -0.45 11.80 8.25
CA ILE A 105 -1.73 11.07 8.21
C ILE A 105 -1.51 9.58 7.94
N ALA A 106 -0.68 9.26 6.94
CA ALA A 106 -0.41 7.87 6.54
C ALA A 106 0.99 7.71 5.93
N SER A 107 1.41 6.46 5.74
CA SER A 107 2.66 6.12 5.06
C SER A 107 2.43 5.32 3.80
N ILE A 108 3.33 5.46 2.83
CA ILE A 108 3.36 4.64 1.62
C ILE A 108 4.76 4.09 1.47
N ASP A 109 4.88 2.77 1.36
CA ASP A 109 6.15 2.07 1.17
C ASP A 109 6.12 1.29 -0.15
N LEU A 110 6.97 1.69 -1.10
CA LEU A 110 7.04 1.11 -2.44
C LEU A 110 8.41 0.49 -2.72
N SER A 111 8.46 -0.83 -2.90
CA SER A 111 9.65 -1.52 -3.40
C SER A 111 9.72 -1.45 -4.92
N VAL A 112 10.88 -1.17 -5.50
CA VAL A 112 11.08 -1.25 -6.96
C VAL A 112 11.58 -2.65 -7.30
N ARG A 113 10.69 -3.52 -7.79
CA ARG A 113 11.01 -4.91 -8.18
C ARG A 113 9.91 -5.53 -9.02
N GLN A 114 10.22 -6.55 -9.81
CA GLN A 114 9.19 -7.34 -10.47
C GLN A 114 8.37 -8.14 -9.45
N ASN A 115 7.05 -8.20 -9.67
CA ASN A 115 6.15 -9.09 -8.92
C ASN A 115 5.23 -9.83 -9.89
N ARG A 116 5.55 -11.10 -10.15
CA ARG A 116 4.77 -11.97 -11.06
C ARG A 116 3.60 -12.67 -10.36
N PHE A 117 3.51 -12.57 -9.04
CA PHE A 117 2.49 -13.25 -8.24
C PHE A 117 1.41 -12.27 -7.79
N CYS A 118 0.70 -11.68 -8.76
CA CYS A 118 -0.37 -10.72 -8.53
C CYS A 118 -1.73 -11.24 -9.02
N LYS A 119 -2.81 -10.68 -8.48
CA LYS A 119 -4.21 -10.93 -8.86
C LYS A 119 -5.02 -9.64 -8.71
N PRO A 120 -6.12 -9.47 -9.46
CA PRO A 120 -7.04 -8.36 -9.22
C PRO A 120 -7.81 -8.58 -7.92
N TYR A 121 -8.08 -7.49 -7.20
CA TYR A 121 -8.94 -7.43 -6.01
C TYR A 121 -9.94 -6.29 -6.19
N ILE A 122 -11.18 -6.50 -5.78
CA ILE A 122 -12.22 -5.46 -5.86
C ILE A 122 -12.21 -4.65 -4.57
N SER A 123 -12.01 -3.34 -4.68
CA SER A 123 -12.14 -2.43 -3.55
C SER A 123 -13.60 -2.36 -3.10
N TYR A 124 -13.85 -2.42 -1.79
CA TYR A 124 -15.20 -2.30 -1.25
C TYR A 124 -15.74 -0.87 -1.26
N VAL A 125 -14.91 0.14 -1.53
CA VAL A 125 -15.32 1.55 -1.50
C VAL A 125 -16.12 1.90 -2.75
N ASN A 126 -15.50 1.76 -3.93
CA ASN A 126 -16.15 2.10 -5.21
C ASN A 126 -16.21 0.92 -6.21
N GLY A 127 -15.90 -0.31 -5.78
CA GLY A 127 -15.94 -1.48 -6.68
C GLY A 127 -14.83 -1.50 -7.74
N ILE A 128 -13.81 -0.65 -7.61
CA ILE A 128 -12.71 -0.56 -8.56
C ILE A 128 -11.74 -1.73 -8.38
N SER A 129 -11.29 -2.30 -9.50
CA SER A 129 -10.28 -3.37 -9.51
C SER A 129 -8.89 -2.78 -9.25
N ILE A 130 -8.26 -3.21 -8.17
CA ILE A 130 -6.86 -2.90 -7.85
C ILE A 130 -5.99 -4.15 -8.08
N THR A 131 -4.73 -3.95 -8.47
CA THR A 131 -3.79 -5.08 -8.62
C THR A 131 -3.06 -5.32 -7.31
N GLY A 132 -3.28 -6.48 -6.69
CA GLY A 132 -2.64 -6.86 -5.41
C GLY A 132 -1.75 -8.10 -5.54
N ALA A 133 -0.84 -8.30 -4.59
CA ALA A 133 -0.09 -9.54 -4.48
C ALA A 133 -1.02 -10.69 -4.07
N SER A 134 -0.82 -11.85 -4.66
CA SER A 134 -1.55 -13.07 -4.30
C SER A 134 -1.36 -13.44 -2.83
N LEU A 135 -2.37 -14.08 -2.24
CA LEU A 135 -2.33 -14.56 -0.85
C LEU A 135 -1.13 -15.48 -0.58
N SER A 136 -0.83 -16.41 -1.50
CA SER A 136 0.33 -17.31 -1.38
C SER A 136 1.64 -16.54 -1.35
N LYS A 137 1.78 -15.48 -2.17
CA LYS A 137 2.95 -14.61 -2.14
C LYS A 137 3.04 -13.84 -0.83
N MET A 138 1.94 -13.24 -0.36
CA MET A 138 1.91 -12.50 0.90
C MET A 138 2.22 -13.41 2.09
N LEU A 139 1.72 -14.64 2.10
CA LEU A 139 2.03 -15.66 3.10
C LEU A 139 3.52 -16.04 3.06
N SER A 140 4.06 -16.31 1.87
CA SER A 140 5.49 -16.61 1.70
C SER A 140 6.37 -15.46 2.17
N ASP A 141 6.00 -14.21 1.88
CA ASP A 141 6.73 -13.02 2.33
C ASP A 141 6.68 -12.87 3.85
N LYS A 142 5.52 -13.13 4.45
CA LYS A 142 5.35 -13.15 5.92
C LYS A 142 6.22 -14.24 6.55
N ILE A 143 6.16 -15.49 6.06
CA ILE A 143 6.98 -16.62 6.55
C ILE A 143 8.46 -16.27 6.45
N TYR A 144 8.93 -15.83 5.27
CA TYR A 144 10.32 -15.43 5.09
C TYR A 144 10.73 -14.31 6.05
N ALA A 145 9.85 -13.33 6.29
CA ALA A 145 10.11 -12.26 7.22
C ALA A 145 10.17 -12.74 8.70
N ILE A 146 9.31 -13.65 9.13
CA ILE A 146 9.34 -14.14 10.51
C ILE A 146 10.43 -15.20 10.76
N SER A 147 10.89 -15.89 9.71
CA SER A 147 11.94 -16.92 9.80
C SER A 147 13.38 -16.37 9.83
N GLY A 148 13.58 -15.05 9.70
CA GLY A 148 14.90 -14.42 9.85
C GLY A 148 15.22 -14.01 11.30
N GLU A 149 16.50 -13.72 11.58
CA GLU A 149 17.04 -13.39 12.94
C GLU A 149 16.41 -12.18 13.65
N ARG A 150 15.40 -11.50 13.07
CA ARG A 150 14.76 -10.29 13.62
C ARG A 150 13.29 -10.51 14.01
N VAL A 151 13.02 -11.63 14.67
CA VAL A 151 11.67 -12.10 15.06
C VAL A 151 10.91 -11.06 15.91
N CYS A 152 11.55 -10.38 16.86
CA CYS A 152 10.86 -9.51 17.82
C CYS A 152 10.25 -8.22 17.23
N ARG A 153 10.72 -7.71 16.08
CA ARG A 153 10.14 -6.50 15.44
C ARG A 153 8.94 -6.80 14.54
N ARG A 154 8.57 -8.09 14.37
CA ARG A 154 7.65 -8.57 13.33
C ARG A 154 6.39 -9.26 13.88
N MET A 155 6.05 -9.07 15.16
CA MET A 155 4.85 -9.68 15.79
C MET A 155 3.53 -9.41 15.05
N LYS A 156 3.39 -8.27 14.34
CA LYS A 156 2.22 -8.00 13.45
C LYS A 156 2.12 -8.95 12.24
N GLY A 157 3.11 -9.82 12.05
CA GLY A 157 3.20 -10.83 10.99
C GLY A 157 2.78 -12.23 11.41
N LEU A 158 2.71 -12.49 12.72
CA LEU A 158 2.11 -13.68 13.30
C LEU A 158 0.59 -13.52 13.41
#